data_AF-A0A8D6ZRK1-F1
#
_entry.id   AF-A0A8D6ZRK1-F1
#
_cell.length_a   1.000
_cell.length_b   1.000
_cell.length_c   1.000
_cell.angle_alpha   90.00
_cell.angle_beta   90.00
_cell.angle_gamma   90.00
#
_symmetry.space_group_name_H-M   'P 1'
#
loop_
_entity.id
_entity.type
_entity.pdbx_description
1 polymer ?
#
loop_
_entity_poly.entity_id
_entity_poly.type
_entity_poly.pdbx_seq_one_letter_code
_entity_poly.pdbx_strand_id
1 'polypeptide(L)'
;MPKFSKRSIENLQIYVERHLDGENQDGFLNQQGLVYCGQNGYEGGLREACATGNYKDVLRAFFNQFGGSQDPQLNLAGHCDPNTNDCTFLSNDIISCQRDYNVKVMLSLGGAIGNYLLVSEEEAWEVVHHIWNNFLGGSSSMKDSSDHHVE
;
A
#
# COMPACT_ATOMS: atom_id res chain seq x y z
N MET A 1 -11.63 8.31 1.54
CA MET A 1 -10.32 7.78 1.95
C MET A 1 -10.38 7.22 3.36
N PRO A 2 -10.15 5.91 3.54
CA PRO A 2 -10.15 5.28 4.85
C PRO A 2 -9.05 5.90 5.72
N LYS A 3 -9.44 6.47 6.86
CA LYS A 3 -8.48 6.81 7.91
C LYS A 3 -8.18 5.54 8.67
N PHE A 4 -7.02 4.95 8.41
CA PHE A 4 -6.54 3.83 9.20
C PHE A 4 -6.27 4.32 10.63
N SER A 5 -6.48 3.47 11.63
CA SER A 5 -6.14 3.77 13.02
C SER A 5 -4.62 3.84 13.17
N LYS A 6 -4.08 4.81 13.92
CA LYS A 6 -2.62 4.90 14.20
C LYS A 6 -1.99 3.54 14.58
N ARG A 7 -2.71 2.71 15.34
CA ARG A 7 -2.26 1.37 15.76
C ARG A 7 -2.18 0.34 14.62
N SER A 8 -2.98 0.48 13.57
CA SER A 8 -2.92 -0.38 12.39
C SER A 8 -1.74 -0.07 11.49
N ILE A 9 -1.10 1.05 11.75
CA ILE A 9 -0.24 1.68 10.76
C ILE A 9 1.23 1.71 11.19
N GLU A 10 1.53 1.58 12.47
CA GLU A 10 2.89 1.63 13.03
C GLU A 10 3.89 0.66 12.35
N ASN A 11 3.42 -0.33 11.60
CA ASN A 11 4.27 -1.30 10.90
C ASN A 11 3.94 -1.50 9.41
N LEU A 12 3.11 -0.65 8.78
CA LEU A 12 2.91 -0.74 7.33
C LEU A 12 4.19 -0.25 6.63
N GLN A 13 4.71 -1.03 5.68
CA GLN A 13 5.87 -0.64 4.88
C GLN A 13 5.48 -0.43 3.42
N ILE A 14 6.31 0.28 2.64
CA ILE A 14 6.06 0.52 1.22
C ILE A 14 6.89 -0.45 0.38
N TYR A 15 6.29 -1.00 -0.68
CA TYR A 15 6.97 -1.75 -1.74
C TYR A 15 6.70 -1.04 -3.07
N VAL A 16 7.76 -0.76 -3.84
CA VAL A 16 7.66 -0.14 -5.17
C VAL A 16 8.07 -1.19 -6.21
N GLU A 17 7.16 -1.52 -7.11
CA GLU A 17 7.46 -2.39 -8.24
C GLU A 17 8.37 -1.67 -9.23
N ARG A 18 9.57 -2.19 -9.47
CA ARG A 18 10.38 -1.75 -10.61
C ARG A 18 9.84 -2.45 -11.86
N HIS A 19 9.40 -1.67 -12.84
CA HIS A 19 9.14 -2.17 -14.19
C HIS A 19 10.49 -2.62 -14.78
N LEU A 20 10.75 -3.92 -14.75
CA LEU A 20 11.81 -4.52 -15.55
C LEU A 20 11.17 -4.84 -16.90
N ASP A 21 11.59 -4.13 -17.94
CA ASP A 21 11.20 -4.44 -19.31
C ASP A 21 11.55 -5.91 -19.62
N GLY A 22 10.54 -6.77 -19.73
CA GLY A 22 10.68 -8.05 -20.43
C GLY A 22 10.91 -9.34 -19.62
N GLU A 23 10.67 -9.39 -18.31
CA GLU A 23 10.59 -10.69 -17.60
C GLU A 23 9.13 -11.05 -17.27
N ASN A 24 8.71 -12.23 -17.78
CA ASN A 24 7.45 -12.89 -17.41
C ASN A 24 7.30 -12.89 -15.89
N GLN A 25 6.25 -12.25 -15.37
CA GLN A 25 5.90 -12.29 -13.95
C GLN A 25 5.25 -13.62 -13.51
N ASP A 26 5.31 -14.65 -14.36
CA ASP A 26 4.97 -16.02 -13.99
C ASP A 26 6.15 -16.68 -13.28
N GLY A 27 6.31 -16.36 -12.00
CA GLY A 27 7.03 -17.22 -11.07
C GLY A 27 8.47 -16.81 -10.75
N PHE A 28 8.61 -15.75 -9.97
CA PHE A 28 9.67 -15.71 -8.96
C PHE A 28 9.02 -15.41 -7.62
N LEU A 29 8.91 -16.43 -6.76
CA LEU A 29 9.15 -16.37 -5.30
C LEU A 29 8.91 -17.76 -4.68
N ASN A 30 9.85 -18.68 -4.91
CA ASN A 30 10.12 -19.77 -3.98
C ASN A 30 11.32 -19.34 -3.14
N GLN A 31 11.07 -18.65 -2.01
CA GLN A 31 11.84 -18.79 -0.75
C GLN A 31 11.42 -17.87 0.41
N GLN A 32 10.50 -16.91 0.23
CA GLN A 32 9.91 -16.15 1.34
C GLN A 32 8.42 -16.04 1.06
N GLY A 33 7.56 -16.50 1.98
CA GLY A 33 6.11 -16.59 1.78
C GLY A 33 5.48 -15.20 1.59
N LEU A 34 5.56 -14.64 0.40
CA LEU A 34 4.99 -13.36 0.00
C LEU A 34 3.74 -13.62 -0.83
N VAL A 35 2.69 -12.83 -0.63
CA VAL A 35 1.50 -12.88 -1.49
C VAL A 35 0.96 -11.48 -1.75
N TYR A 36 0.49 -11.24 -2.98
CA TYR A 36 -0.29 -10.06 -3.30
C TYR A 36 -1.76 -10.30 -2.94
N CYS A 37 -2.40 -9.33 -2.30
CA CYS A 37 -3.81 -9.38 -1.92
C CYS A 37 -4.46 -8.02 -2.20
N GLY A 38 -5.62 -8.03 -2.85
CA GLY A 38 -6.44 -6.84 -3.09
C GLY A 38 -6.96 -6.69 -4.52
N GLN A 39 -6.63 -7.58 -5.46
CA GLN A 39 -7.00 -7.40 -6.88
C GLN A 39 -8.09 -8.37 -7.36
N ASN A 40 -8.57 -9.28 -6.52
CA ASN A 40 -9.68 -10.16 -6.84
C ASN A 40 -10.64 -10.28 -5.64
N GLY A 41 -11.89 -9.79 -5.79
CA GLY A 41 -12.88 -9.83 -4.71
C GLY A 41 -13.27 -11.24 -4.23
N TYR A 42 -12.87 -12.29 -4.94
CA TYR A 42 -13.10 -13.69 -4.58
C TYR A 42 -11.87 -14.38 -3.96
N GLU A 43 -10.75 -13.68 -3.76
CA GLU A 43 -9.51 -14.28 -3.24
C GLU A 43 -9.50 -14.49 -1.72
N GLY A 44 -10.57 -14.10 -1.04
CA GLY A 44 -10.65 -14.06 0.42
C GLY A 44 -10.08 -12.77 1.01
N GLY A 45 -10.36 -12.53 2.28
CA GLY A 45 -9.95 -11.31 2.98
C GLY A 45 -8.46 -11.29 3.36
N LEU A 46 -7.95 -10.10 3.68
CA LEU A 46 -6.57 -9.94 4.16
C LEU A 46 -6.29 -10.76 5.43
N ARG A 47 -7.22 -10.70 6.39
CA ARG A 47 -7.12 -11.50 7.62
C ARG A 47 -7.11 -13.00 7.34
N GLU A 48 -7.91 -13.46 6.39
CA GLU A 48 -7.99 -14.88 6.02
C GLU A 48 -6.67 -15.35 5.41
N ALA A 49 -6.09 -14.56 4.50
CA ALA A 49 -4.77 -14.83 3.94
C ALA A 49 -3.70 -14.97 5.03
N CYS A 50 -3.65 -14.03 5.98
CA CYS A 50 -2.71 -14.10 7.11
C CYS A 50 -2.96 -15.31 8.03
N ALA A 51 -4.22 -15.67 8.26
CA ALA A 51 -4.59 -16.81 9.10
C ALA A 51 -4.22 -18.18 8.51
N THR A 52 -3.93 -18.26 7.21
CA THR A 52 -3.49 -19.52 6.58
C THR A 52 -2.15 -20.04 7.14
N GLY A 53 -1.31 -19.15 7.67
CA GLY A 53 0.06 -19.49 8.10
C GLY A 53 1.04 -19.74 6.94
N ASN A 54 0.60 -19.57 5.69
CA ASN A 54 1.42 -19.82 4.49
C ASN A 54 2.36 -18.67 4.14
N TYR A 55 2.08 -17.47 4.67
CA TYR A 55 2.76 -16.24 4.29
C TYR A 55 3.47 -15.60 5.49
N LYS A 56 4.62 -14.98 5.23
CA LYS A 56 5.36 -14.10 6.14
C LYS A 56 5.10 -12.63 5.84
N ASP A 57 4.82 -12.34 4.58
CA ASP A 57 4.64 -10.98 4.08
C ASP A 57 3.42 -10.95 3.14
N VAL A 58 2.62 -9.90 3.22
CA VAL A 58 1.49 -9.64 2.33
C VAL A 58 1.64 -8.25 1.71
N LEU A 59 1.60 -8.19 0.38
CA LEU A 59 1.56 -6.95 -0.38
C LEU A 59 0.11 -6.57 -0.67
N ARG A 60 -0.34 -5.47 -0.07
CA ARG A 60 -1.66 -4.89 -0.34
C ARG A 60 -1.60 -4.16 -1.68
N ALA A 61 -2.26 -4.73 -2.68
CA ALA A 61 -2.23 -4.31 -4.06
C ALA A 61 -3.55 -3.62 -4.45
N PHE A 62 -3.57 -2.44 -5.09
CA PHE A 62 -2.43 -1.57 -5.42
C PHE A 62 -2.76 -0.09 -5.19
N PHE A 63 -1.78 0.66 -4.72
CA PHE A 63 -1.78 2.11 -4.86
C PHE A 63 -1.29 2.44 -6.27
N ASN A 64 -2.23 2.50 -7.20
CA ASN A 64 -1.96 2.50 -8.64
C ASN A 64 -2.31 3.82 -9.35
N GLN A 65 -2.58 4.87 -8.57
CA GLN A 65 -2.78 6.21 -9.07
C GLN A 65 -1.97 7.20 -8.24
N PHE A 66 -1.00 7.90 -8.82
CA PHE A 66 -0.18 8.93 -8.15
C PHE A 66 0.70 9.72 -9.13
N GLY A 67 1.08 10.95 -8.77
CA GLY A 67 1.90 11.84 -9.61
C GLY A 67 1.18 12.35 -10.86
N GLY A 68 1.77 13.28 -11.62
CA GLY A 68 1.09 13.91 -12.76
C GLY A 68 -0.11 14.77 -12.34
N SER A 69 -0.02 15.42 -11.17
CA SER A 69 -1.05 16.31 -10.61
C SER A 69 -2.45 15.68 -10.40
N GLN A 70 -2.54 14.36 -10.21
CA GLN A 70 -3.79 13.67 -9.91
C GLN A 70 -3.91 13.29 -8.42
N ASP A 71 -5.14 13.11 -7.95
CA ASP A 71 -5.39 12.60 -6.60
C ASP A 71 -4.86 11.17 -6.46
N PRO A 72 -3.97 10.90 -5.49
CA PRO A 72 -3.43 9.55 -5.34
C PRO A 72 -4.51 8.57 -4.85
N GLN A 73 -4.57 7.35 -5.39
CA GLN A 73 -5.60 6.38 -5.03
C GLN A 73 -5.06 4.96 -4.84
N LEU A 74 -5.69 4.29 -3.88
CA LEU A 74 -5.66 2.85 -3.69
C LEU A 74 -6.79 2.22 -4.52
N ASN A 75 -6.56 1.09 -5.14
CA ASN A 75 -7.57 0.28 -5.80
C ASN A 75 -7.52 -1.13 -5.22
N LEU A 76 -8.64 -1.60 -4.66
CA LEU A 76 -8.78 -2.93 -4.05
C LEU A 76 -9.83 -3.79 -4.77
N ALA A 77 -10.05 -3.53 -6.05
CA ALA A 77 -11.01 -4.23 -6.90
C ALA A 77 -12.37 -4.43 -6.19
N GLY A 78 -12.84 -5.67 -6.10
CA GLY A 78 -14.12 -6.01 -5.47
C GLY A 78 -14.12 -6.08 -3.95
N HIS A 79 -13.01 -5.79 -3.26
CA HIS A 79 -12.95 -5.90 -1.79
C HIS A 79 -13.66 -4.74 -1.09
N CYS A 80 -13.44 -3.51 -1.55
CA CYS A 80 -14.07 -2.31 -1.03
C CYS A 80 -13.73 -1.10 -1.92
N ASP A 81 -14.54 -0.04 -1.82
CA ASP A 81 -14.27 1.24 -2.46
C ASP A 81 -13.57 2.21 -1.47
N PRO A 82 -12.31 2.61 -1.71
CA PRO A 82 -11.56 3.52 -0.83
C PRO A 82 -12.01 4.98 -0.92
N ASN A 83 -12.80 5.35 -1.93
CA ASN A 83 -13.43 6.66 -2.02
C ASN A 83 -14.66 6.76 -1.12
N THR A 84 -15.15 5.63 -0.60
CA THR A 84 -16.22 5.56 0.40
C THR A 84 -15.67 5.18 1.79
N ASN A 85 -16.57 4.85 2.74
CA ASN A 85 -16.21 4.34 4.07
C ASN A 85 -16.13 2.79 4.11
N ASP A 86 -16.21 2.12 2.97
CA ASP A 86 -16.35 0.66 2.89
C ASP A 86 -15.04 -0.09 3.21
N CYS A 87 -13.89 0.58 3.12
CA CYS A 87 -12.58 -0.01 3.42
C CYS A 87 -12.14 0.09 4.90
N THR A 88 -13.01 0.51 5.81
CA THR A 88 -12.65 0.76 7.22
C THR A 88 -12.22 -0.50 7.99
N PHE A 89 -12.69 -1.69 7.57
CA PHE A 89 -12.33 -2.97 8.19
C PHE A 89 -10.84 -3.31 8.04
N LEU A 90 -10.19 -2.82 6.97
CA LEU A 90 -8.79 -3.14 6.66
C LEU A 90 -7.84 -2.77 7.81
N SER A 91 -8.16 -1.73 8.56
CA SER A 91 -7.40 -1.33 9.75
C SER A 91 -7.28 -2.48 10.75
N ASN A 92 -8.39 -3.18 11.03
CA ASN A 92 -8.39 -4.29 11.97
C ASN A 92 -7.72 -5.54 11.37
N ASP A 93 -7.90 -5.78 10.07
CA ASP A 93 -7.25 -6.90 9.39
C ASP A 93 -5.73 -6.76 9.39
N ILE A 94 -5.21 -5.56 9.11
CA ILE A 94 -3.76 -5.28 9.18
C ILE A 94 -3.23 -5.51 10.61
N ILE A 95 -3.95 -5.04 11.64
CA ILE A 95 -3.59 -5.30 13.04
C ILE A 95 -3.53 -6.79 13.31
N SER A 96 -4.54 -7.55 12.90
CA SER A 96 -4.59 -8.99 13.11
C SER A 96 -3.45 -9.72 12.39
N CYS A 97 -3.16 -9.38 11.13
CA CYS A 97 -1.99 -9.89 10.42
C CYS A 97 -0.70 -9.69 11.21
N GLN A 98 -0.44 -8.46 11.65
CA GLN A 98 0.80 -8.11 12.34
C GLN A 98 0.90 -8.70 13.74
N ARG A 99 -0.18 -8.64 14.53
CA ARG A 99 -0.17 -8.99 15.96
C ARG A 99 -0.53 -10.45 16.25
N ASP A 100 -1.52 -10.98 15.53
CA ASP A 100 -2.06 -12.31 15.81
C ASP A 100 -1.32 -13.39 15.01
N TYR A 101 -0.90 -13.05 13.79
CA TYR A 101 -0.31 -14.00 12.85
C TYR A 101 1.19 -13.78 12.58
N ASN A 102 1.78 -12.69 13.11
CA ASN A 102 3.17 -12.30 12.86
C ASN A 102 3.50 -12.22 11.35
N VAL A 103 2.54 -11.68 10.58
CA VAL A 103 2.63 -11.44 9.14
C VAL A 103 2.82 -9.96 8.91
N LYS A 104 3.85 -9.61 8.15
CA LYS A 104 4.11 -8.23 7.76
C LYS A 104 3.16 -7.84 6.63
N VAL A 105 2.57 -6.66 6.72
CA VAL A 105 1.74 -6.10 5.64
C VAL A 105 2.45 -4.89 5.06
N MET A 106 2.52 -4.80 3.74
CA MET A 106 3.13 -3.70 3.02
C MET A 106 2.17 -3.16 1.96
N LEU A 107 2.17 -1.86 1.71
CA LEU A 107 1.46 -1.23 0.61
C LEU A 107 2.29 -1.36 -0.67
N SER A 108 1.72 -1.95 -1.72
CA SER A 108 2.36 -2.00 -3.03
C SER A 108 1.95 -0.81 -3.89
N LEU A 109 2.94 -0.07 -4.41
CA LEU A 109 2.74 1.02 -5.36
C LEU A 109 2.96 0.52 -6.80
N GLY A 110 2.11 0.96 -7.71
CA GLY A 110 2.18 0.60 -9.13
C GLY A 110 1.18 -0.49 -9.50
N GLY A 111 1.69 -1.63 -9.98
CA GLY A 111 0.89 -2.71 -10.57
C GLY A 111 0.72 -2.57 -12.08
N ALA A 112 0.44 -3.68 -12.77
CA ALA A 112 0.37 -3.72 -14.24
C ALA A 112 -0.65 -2.76 -14.88
N ILE A 113 -1.67 -2.34 -14.12
CA ILE A 113 -2.72 -1.41 -14.58
C ILE A 113 -2.82 -0.27 -13.56
N GLY A 114 -2.59 0.95 -14.03
CA GLY A 114 -2.67 2.16 -13.22
C GLY A 114 -2.29 3.39 -14.02
N ASN A 115 -2.46 4.57 -13.42
CA ASN A 115 -1.95 5.83 -13.95
C ASN A 115 -0.99 6.40 -12.92
N TYR A 116 0.30 6.12 -13.06
CA TYR A 116 1.31 6.61 -12.12
C TYR A 116 2.55 7.07 -12.86
N LEU A 117 2.98 8.30 -12.58
CA LEU A 117 4.16 8.91 -13.16
C LEU A 117 4.60 10.05 -12.25
N LEU A 118 5.84 10.00 -11.77
CA LEU A 118 6.46 11.12 -11.04
C LEU A 118 7.32 11.89 -12.03
N VAL A 119 7.00 13.17 -12.26
CA VAL A 119 7.77 14.02 -13.19
C VAL A 119 8.71 14.99 -12.49
N SER A 120 8.63 15.13 -11.17
CA SER A 120 9.52 15.98 -10.38
C SER A 120 9.72 15.46 -8.95
N GLU A 121 10.71 16.02 -8.24
CA GLU A 121 10.95 15.72 -6.83
C GLU A 121 9.79 16.21 -5.95
N GLU A 122 9.21 17.36 -6.28
CA GLU A 122 8.07 17.93 -5.56
C GLU A 122 6.85 17.01 -5.61
N GLU A 123 6.52 16.47 -6.79
CA GLU A 123 5.43 15.48 -6.91
C GLU A 123 5.71 14.22 -6.10
N ALA A 124 6.98 13.76 -6.05
CA ALA A 124 7.35 12.61 -5.25
C ALA A 124 7.12 12.87 -3.75
N TRP A 125 7.45 14.08 -3.27
CA TRP A 125 7.18 14.49 -1.89
C TRP A 125 5.68 14.55 -1.57
N GLU A 126 4.86 15.08 -2.47
CA GLU A 126 3.41 15.11 -2.30
C GLU A 126 2.84 13.69 -2.16
N VAL A 127 3.29 12.75 -2.99
CA VAL A 127 2.87 11.35 -2.93
C VAL A 127 3.34 10.68 -1.64
N VAL A 128 4.59 10.91 -1.21
CA VAL A 128 5.10 10.40 0.07
C VAL A 128 4.30 10.96 1.25
N HIS A 129 3.98 12.25 1.24
CA HIS A 129 3.15 12.88 2.27
C HIS A 129 1.73 12.30 2.28
N HIS A 130 1.16 12.06 1.10
CA HIS A 130 -0.13 11.43 0.97
C HIS A 130 -0.12 10.03 1.58
N ILE A 131 0.87 9.20 1.23
CA ILE A 131 1.02 7.84 1.76
C ILE A 131 1.24 7.90 3.27
N TRP A 132 2.10 8.80 3.74
CA TRP A 132 2.46 8.93 5.15
C TRP A 132 1.26 9.27 6.02
N ASN A 133 0.43 10.21 5.59
CA ASN A 133 -0.70 10.70 6.37
C ASN A 133 -1.93 9.78 6.31
N ASN A 134 -2.11 9.03 5.22
CA ASN A 134 -3.28 8.19 5.03
C ASN A 134 -3.03 6.73 5.38
N PHE A 135 -1.85 6.20 5.06
CA PHE A 135 -1.53 4.78 5.18
C PHE A 135 -0.38 4.49 6.13
N LEU A 136 0.46 5.47 6.50
CA LEU A 136 1.53 5.34 7.50
C LEU A 136 1.23 6.13 8.79
N GLY A 137 2.16 6.08 9.76
CA GLY A 137 1.93 6.43 11.17
C GLY A 137 1.75 7.92 11.44
N GLY A 138 1.25 8.68 10.46
CA GLY A 138 1.21 10.12 10.42
C GLY A 138 0.61 10.76 11.68
N SER A 139 1.47 11.48 12.40
CA SER A 139 1.11 12.64 13.20
C SER A 139 1.98 13.83 12.76
N SER A 140 1.47 14.60 11.80
CA SER A 140 1.80 16.02 11.53
C SER A 140 3.26 16.48 11.38
N SER A 141 4.27 15.60 11.29
CA SER A 141 5.69 16.01 11.31
C SER A 141 6.40 16.03 9.95
N MET A 142 5.77 15.64 8.84
CA MET A 142 6.34 15.87 7.50
C MET A 142 5.98 17.24 6.91
N LYS A 143 5.46 18.18 7.71
CA LYS A 143 5.15 19.54 7.21
C LYS A 143 6.37 20.46 7.10
N ASP A 144 7.54 20.04 7.58
CA ASP A 144 8.66 20.95 7.85
C ASP A 144 9.96 20.60 7.08
N SER A 145 9.84 19.93 5.93
CA SER A 145 11.01 19.61 5.10
C SER A 145 11.00 20.25 3.70
N SER A 146 10.03 21.14 3.44
CA SER A 146 9.95 21.91 2.19
C SER A 146 10.81 23.20 2.20
N ASP A 147 11.54 23.51 3.28
CA ASP A 147 12.28 24.77 3.40
C ASP A 147 13.81 24.60 3.25
N HIS A 148 14.26 23.88 2.22
CA HIS A 148 15.66 23.85 1.79
C HIS A 148 15.78 23.95 0.26
N HIS A 149 15.21 25.02 -0.30
CA HIS A 149 15.71 25.65 -1.52
C HIS A 149 15.90 27.14 -1.21
N VAL A 150 17.03 27.45 -0.56
CA VAL A 150 17.59 28.81 -0.56
C VAL A 150 18.56 28.86 -1.75
N GLU A 151 18.40 29.89 -2.59
CA GLU A 151 19.30 30.26 -3.69
C GLU A 151 20.79 30.21 -3.33
#